data_AF-A0A656K1Q6-F1
#
_entry.id   AF-A0A656K1Q6-F1
#
_cell.length_a   1.000
_cell.length_b   1.000
_cell.length_c   1.000
_cell.angle_alpha   90.00
_cell.angle_beta   90.00
_cell.angle_gamma   90.00
#
_symmetry.space_group_name_H-M   'P 1'
#
loop_
_entity.id
_entity.type
_entity.pdbx_description
1 polymer ?
#
loop_
_entity_poly.entity_id
_entity_poly.type
_entity_poly.pdbx_seq_one_letter_code
_entity_poly.pdbx_strand_id
1 'polypeptide(L)' 'MYVAVKGGEQAIDNAHRLLANKRRGDTDIAELDVEQIRQQLPLAVARVMSEGSLYDPQLAAL' A
#
# COMPACT_ATOMS: atom_id res chain seq x y z
N MET A 1 -18.67 37.47 1.49
CA MET A 1 -19.24 36.68 0.38
C MET A 1 -18.41 35.42 0.26
N TYR A 2 -19.01 34.22 0.24
CA TYR A 2 -18.29 32.97 -0.01
C TYR A 2 -18.43 32.59 -1.49
N VAL A 3 -17.35 32.06 -2.08
CA VAL A 3 -17.30 31.62 -3.48
C VAL A 3 -16.80 30.18 -3.54
N ALA A 4 -17.33 29.40 -4.47
CA ALA A 4 -16.85 28.04 -4.69
C ALA A 4 -15.42 28.05 -5.24
N VAL A 5 -14.57 27.19 -4.70
CA VAL A 5 -13.19 26.97 -5.16
C VAL A 5 -12.97 25.50 -5.48
N LYS A 6 -12.02 25.22 -6.37
CA LYS A 6 -11.55 23.84 -6.63
C LYS A 6 -10.48 23.49 -5.61
N GLY A 7 -10.55 22.29 -5.04
CA GLY A 7 -9.55 21.75 -4.13
C GLY A 7 -9.57 20.23 -3.97
N GLY A 8 -10.54 19.55 -4.56
CA GLY A 8 -10.72 18.09 -4.41
C GLY A 8 -9.54 17.29 -4.95
N GLU A 9 -9.02 17.63 -6.13
CA GLU A 9 -7.85 16.97 -6.72
C GLU A 9 -6.61 17.12 -5.83
N GLN A 10 -6.29 18.35 -5.42
CA GLN A 10 -5.19 18.61 -4.50
C GLN A 10 -5.39 17.91 -3.14
N ALA A 11 -6.62 17.78 -2.66
CA ALA A 11 -6.92 17.04 -1.44
C ALA A 11 -6.68 15.53 -1.61
N ILE A 12 -7.07 14.95 -2.75
CA ILE A 12 -6.84 13.53 -3.07
C ILE A 12 -5.35 13.24 -3.19
N ASP A 13 -4.59 14.07 -3.89
CA ASP A 13 -3.13 13.90 -4.02
C ASP A 13 -2.42 13.96 -2.67
N ASN A 14 -2.84 14.91 -1.82
CA ASN A 14 -2.32 15.01 -0.46
C ASN A 14 -2.69 13.79 0.38
N ALA A 15 -3.89 13.22 0.19
CA ALA A 15 -4.30 12.00 0.87
C ALA A 15 -3.47 10.79 0.43
N HIS A 16 -3.19 10.63 -0.86
CA HIS A 16 -2.31 9.56 -1.36
C HIS A 16 -0.88 9.71 -0.83
N ARG A 17 -0.33 10.93 -0.80
CA ARG A 17 1.00 11.20 -0.23
C ARG A 17 1.04 10.90 1.26
N LEU A 18 0.00 11.29 2.01
CA LEU A 18 -0.12 10.96 3.43
C LEU A 18 -0.16 9.44 3.65
N LEU A 19 -0.94 8.71 2.83
CA LEU A 19 -1.04 7.26 2.90
C LEU A 19 0.31 6.58 2.57
N ALA A 20 1.02 7.06 1.55
CA ALA A 20 2.34 6.55 1.19
C ALA A 20 3.36 6.74 2.32
N ASN A 21 3.38 7.91 2.95
CA ASN A 21 4.24 8.18 4.11
C ASN A 21 3.88 7.26 5.29
N LYS A 22 2.58 7.08 5.56
CA LYS A 22 2.11 6.19 6.62
C LYS A 22 2.49 4.72 6.33
N ARG A 23 2.43 4.28 5.07
CA ARG A 23 2.85 2.94 4.64
C ARG A 23 4.36 2.73 4.82
N ARG A 24 5.19 3.73 4.47
CA ARG A 24 6.65 3.64 4.64
C ARG A 24 7.07 3.57 6.10
N GLY A 25 6.38 4.28 6.99
CA GLY A 25 6.71 4.29 8.42
C GLY A 25 8.03 5.00 8.71
N ASP A 26 8.71 4.57 9.78
CA ASP A 26 10.01 5.11 10.20
C ASP A 26 11.12 4.76 9.18
N THR A 27 11.86 5.76 8.72
CA THR A 27 12.93 5.60 7.74
C THR A 27 14.23 5.05 8.32
N ASP A 28 14.38 5.06 9.64
CA ASP A 28 15.50 4.42 10.33
C ASP A 28 15.36 2.88 10.33
N ILE A 29 14.15 2.38 10.07
CA ILE A 29 13.86 0.98 9.85
C ILE A 29 14.03 0.66 8.35
N ALA A 30 14.79 -0.39 8.06
CA ALA A 30 14.95 -0.90 6.70
C ALA A 30 13.60 -1.26 6.08
N GLU A 31 13.43 -0.92 4.81
CA GLU A 31 12.20 -1.23 4.08
C GLU A 31 12.01 -2.75 3.92
N LEU A 32 10.76 -3.20 3.94
CA LEU A 32 10.42 -4.59 3.70
C LEU A 32 10.58 -4.94 2.23
N ASP A 33 11.30 -6.03 1.96
CA ASP A 33 11.39 -6.63 0.64
C ASP A 33 10.15 -7.51 0.37
N VAL A 34 9.68 -7.51 -0.88
CA VAL A 34 8.64 -8.43 -1.37
C VAL A 34 9.05 -9.89 -1.09
N GLU A 35 10.34 -10.21 -1.23
CA GLU A 35 10.83 -11.57 -0.93
C GLU A 35 10.66 -11.94 0.55
N GLN A 36 10.83 -10.98 1.47
CA GLN A 36 10.58 -11.20 2.89
C GLN A 36 9.10 -11.48 3.15
N ILE A 37 8.20 -10.71 2.54
CA ILE A 37 6.74 -10.94 2.67
C ILE A 37 6.38 -12.32 2.12
N ARG A 38 6.88 -12.66 0.93
CA ARG A 38 6.63 -13.93 0.25
C ARG A 38 7.10 -15.14 1.05
N GLN A 39 8.27 -15.06 1.68
CA GLN A 39 8.88 -16.18 2.42
C GLN A 39 8.47 -16.26 3.89
N GLN A 40 8.29 -15.11 4.56
CA GLN A 40 8.13 -15.06 6.02
C GLN A 40 6.68 -14.87 6.45
N LEU A 41 5.78 -14.43 5.55
CA LEU A 41 4.35 -14.27 5.80
C LEU A 41 3.46 -15.15 4.89
N PRO A 42 3.76 -16.46 4.73
CA PRO A 42 3.12 -17.30 3.72
C PRO A 42 1.60 -17.45 3.88
N LEU A 43 1.08 -17.37 5.12
CA LEU A 43 -0.37 -17.44 5.37
C LEU A 43 -1.12 -16.20 4.87
N ALA A 44 -0.50 -15.02 4.96
CA ALA A 44 -1.09 -13.79 4.44
C ALA A 44 -1.11 -13.82 2.90
N VAL A 45 0.00 -14.22 2.29
CA VAL A 45 0.13 -14.37 0.83
C VAL A 45 -0.87 -15.39 0.29
N ALA A 46 -1.03 -16.54 0.96
CA ALA A 46 -2.02 -17.55 0.58
C ALA A 46 -3.46 -17.01 0.60
N ARG A 47 -3.79 -16.18 1.60
CA ARG A 47 -5.10 -15.54 1.70
C ARG A 47 -5.34 -14.54 0.58
N VAL A 48 -4.35 -13.69 0.26
CA VAL A 48 -4.45 -12.72 -0.85
C VAL A 48 -4.64 -13.43 -2.18
N MET A 49 -3.87 -14.48 -2.48
CA MET A 49 -4.06 -15.28 -3.70
C MET A 49 -5.45 -15.90 -3.77
N SER A 50 -5.95 -16.41 -2.64
CA SER A 50 -7.26 -17.07 -2.55
C SER A 50 -8.41 -16.08 -2.78
N GLU A 51 -8.38 -14.92 -2.12
CA GLU A 51 -9.42 -13.88 -2.29
C GLU A 51 -9.30 -13.17 -3.65
N GLY A 52 -8.07 -12.98 -4.15
CA GLY A 52 -7.78 -12.37 -5.45
C GLY A 52 -7.98 -13.29 -6.66
N SER A 53 -8.23 -14.59 -6.45
CA SER A 53 -8.42 -15.59 -7.51
C SER A 53 -7.27 -15.68 -8.53
N LEU A 54 -6.04 -15.42 -8.08
CA LEU A 54 -4.83 -15.47 -8.88
C LEU A 54 -3.72 -16.19 -8.11
N TYR A 55 -3.25 -17.31 -8.65
CA TYR A 55 -2.09 -18.00 -8.09
C TYR A 55 -0.80 -17.35 -8.61
N ASP A 56 -0.37 -16.31 -7.91
CA ASP A 56 0.94 -15.68 -8.10
C ASP A 56 1.45 -15.18 -6.73
N PRO A 57 2.36 -15.93 -6.08
CA PRO A 57 2.88 -15.56 -4.76
C PRO A 57 3.70 -14.28 -4.75
N GLN A 58 4.29 -13.89 -5.88
CA GLN A 58 5.09 -12.68 -5.98
C GLN A 58 4.18 -11.45 -6.08
N LEU A 59 3.14 -11.52 -6.93
CA LEU A 59 2.14 -10.45 -7.02
C LEU A 59 1.32 -10.31 -5.73
N ALA A 60 0.99 -11.42 -5.06
CA ALA A 60 0.27 -11.38 -3.79
C ALA A 60 1.10 -10.78 -2.62
N ALA A 61 2.42 -10.67 -2.77
CA ALA A 61 3.33 -10.10 -1.79
C ALA A 61 3.77 -8.64 -2.08
N LEU A 62 3.42 -8.11 -3.26
CA LEU A 62 3.77 -6.75 -3.73
C LEU A 62 2.79 -5.70 -3.21
#